data_AF-A0A3C0B1W1-F1
#
_entry.id   AF-A0A3C0B1W1-F1
#
_cell.length_a   1.000
_cell.length_b   1.000
_cell.length_c   1.000
_cell.angle_alpha   90.00
_cell.angle_beta   90.00
_cell.angle_gamma   90.00
#
_symmetry.space_group_name_H-M   'P 1'
#
loop_
_entity.id
_entity.type
_entity.pdbx_description
1 polymer ?
#
loop_
_entity_poly.entity_id
_entity_poly.type
_entity_poly.pdbx_seq_one_letter_code
_entity_poly.pdbx_strand_id
1 'polypeptide(L)'
;MSLVITKQTGNFFSLVFDGGDPIISEKNRLTTFGNYCNFKTDSGANIILKQNILVTDITVIADGTFTFVNINLLWAKLIEIGFFDGTVIAGTPTGVDRFEELLDGFTFLGRNNQVVFVNETEMKLDTTTYQIFTEAEKLKLAGIETNAQVNVNADWNEVDPNSKKFIQNKPDIDSSANTIECIRFAGLGQVYELPVDAVAIKGYINDGVQHLEKTGFTTDLNTFTQNGIEVTFKKTILTGQRIIIYYYI
;
A
#
# COMPACT_ATOMS: atom_id res chain seq x y z
N MET A 1 -50.16 -6.66 18.30
CA MET A 1 -49.83 -5.88 17.10
C MET A 1 -51.01 -6.02 16.19
N SER A 2 -51.70 -4.95 15.83
CA SER A 2 -52.89 -5.03 14.98
C SER A 2 -52.92 -3.87 14.00
N LEU A 3 -53.14 -4.19 12.73
CA LEU A 3 -53.34 -3.20 11.68
C LEU A 3 -54.81 -3.19 11.27
N VAL A 4 -55.42 -2.01 11.33
CA VAL A 4 -56.76 -1.77 10.81
C VAL A 4 -56.65 -0.97 9.53
N ILE A 5 -57.15 -1.54 8.43
CA ILE A 5 -57.22 -0.90 7.12
C ILE A 5 -58.67 -0.56 6.84
N THR A 6 -59.02 0.72 6.73
CA THR A 6 -60.39 1.17 6.50
C THR A 6 -60.50 1.82 5.13
N LYS A 7 -61.33 1.27 4.24
CA LYS A 7 -61.70 1.87 2.96
C LYS A 7 -62.38 3.22 3.21
N GLN A 8 -61.85 4.26 2.59
CA GLN A 8 -62.45 5.61 2.61
C GLN A 8 -63.15 5.89 1.28
N THR A 9 -63.75 7.07 1.15
CA THR A 9 -64.37 7.52 -0.09
C THR A 9 -63.35 7.57 -1.25
N GLY A 10 -63.75 7.13 -2.44
CA GLY A 10 -62.89 7.09 -3.62
C GLY A 10 -61.81 6.02 -3.54
N ASN A 11 -60.57 6.36 -3.89
CA ASN A 11 -59.44 5.43 -3.91
C ASN A 11 -58.64 5.42 -2.59
N PHE A 12 -59.06 6.19 -1.59
CA PHE A 12 -58.31 6.35 -0.34
C PHE A 12 -58.55 5.22 0.65
N PHE A 13 -57.52 4.92 1.42
CA PHE A 13 -57.54 3.99 2.56
C PHE A 13 -56.89 4.64 3.77
N SER A 14 -57.44 4.37 4.94
CA SER A 14 -56.85 4.72 6.23
C SER A 14 -56.18 3.49 6.83
N LEU A 15 -54.92 3.62 7.24
CA LEU A 15 -54.17 2.57 7.89
C LEU A 15 -53.86 3.02 9.32
N VAL A 16 -54.41 2.30 10.30
CA VAL A 16 -54.27 2.55 11.73
C VAL A 16 -53.55 1.36 12.36
N PHE A 17 -52.37 1.59 12.89
CA PHE A 17 -51.56 0.55 13.51
C PHE A 17 -51.53 0.72 15.03
N ASP A 18 -51.87 -0.35 15.77
CA ASP A 18 -51.93 -0.37 17.24
C ASP A 18 -52.70 0.84 17.85
N GLY A 19 -53.71 1.35 17.15
CA GLY A 19 -54.53 2.49 17.58
C GLY A 19 -53.84 3.87 17.49
N GLY A 20 -52.71 3.97 16.77
CA GLY A 20 -52.03 5.25 16.51
C GLY A 20 -52.76 6.16 15.51
N ASP A 21 -52.10 7.22 15.08
CA ASP A 21 -52.68 8.16 14.11
C ASP A 21 -52.90 7.51 12.74
N PRO A 22 -54.04 7.79 12.06
CA PRO A 22 -54.34 7.21 10.77
C PRO A 22 -53.43 7.77 9.67
N ILE A 23 -52.85 6.86 8.88
CA ILE A 23 -52.15 7.22 7.64
C ILE A 23 -53.13 7.05 6.47
N ILE A 24 -53.42 8.14 5.76
CA ILE A 24 -54.31 8.13 4.59
C ILE A 24 -53.48 7.98 3.32
N SER A 25 -53.84 7.04 2.45
CA SER A 25 -53.17 6.86 1.17
C SER A 25 -54.08 6.28 0.08
N GLU A 26 -53.88 6.75 -1.15
CA GLU A 26 -54.55 6.25 -2.36
C GLU A 26 -53.70 5.28 -3.18
N LYS A 27 -52.37 5.29 -3.02
CA LYS A 27 -51.45 4.38 -3.74
C LYS A 27 -50.77 3.42 -2.76
N ASN A 28 -51.43 2.30 -2.50
CA ASN A 28 -50.95 1.33 -1.52
C ASN A 28 -50.26 0.13 -2.20
N ARG A 29 -49.29 -0.46 -1.49
CA ARG A 29 -48.61 -1.69 -1.90
C ARG A 29 -48.52 -2.65 -0.72
N LEU A 30 -48.57 -3.94 -1.02
CA LEU A 30 -48.40 -5.04 -0.05
C LEU A 30 -47.27 -5.95 -0.54
N THR A 31 -46.34 -6.30 0.35
CA THR A 31 -45.32 -7.33 0.16
C THR A 31 -45.48 -8.39 1.23
N THR A 32 -45.47 -9.67 0.85
CA THR A 32 -45.67 -10.77 1.78
C THR A 32 -44.50 -11.75 1.79
N PHE A 33 -44.12 -12.22 2.99
CA PHE A 33 -43.11 -13.26 3.18
C PHE A 33 -43.58 -14.26 4.23
N GLY A 34 -43.78 -15.53 3.85
CA GLY A 34 -44.43 -16.50 4.74
C GLY A 34 -45.85 -16.03 5.07
N ASN A 35 -46.19 -15.87 6.36
CA ASN A 35 -47.47 -15.31 6.84
C ASN A 35 -47.41 -13.82 7.22
N TYR A 36 -46.28 -13.16 6.93
CA TYR A 36 -46.04 -11.76 7.27
C TYR A 36 -46.37 -10.84 6.10
N CYS A 37 -46.90 -9.67 6.42
CA CYS A 37 -47.36 -8.62 5.52
C CYS A 37 -46.62 -7.31 5.81
N ASN A 38 -46.21 -6.64 4.74
CA ASN A 38 -45.50 -5.36 4.76
C ASN A 38 -46.23 -4.38 3.84
N PHE A 39 -46.73 -3.29 4.40
CA PHE A 39 -47.49 -2.28 3.66
C PHE A 39 -46.65 -1.04 3.37
N LYS A 40 -46.81 -0.48 2.17
CA LYS A 40 -46.25 0.80 1.77
C LYS A 40 -47.36 1.72 1.23
N THR A 41 -47.22 3.00 1.51
CA THR A 41 -48.12 4.08 1.04
C THR A 41 -47.41 4.98 0.03
N ASP A 42 -48.16 5.85 -0.66
CA ASP A 42 -47.67 6.73 -1.74
C ASP A 42 -46.47 7.60 -1.35
N SER A 43 -46.42 8.09 -0.12
CA SER A 43 -45.33 8.95 0.36
C SER A 43 -44.03 8.19 0.66
N GLY A 44 -43.99 6.87 0.39
CA GLY A 44 -42.88 6.01 0.84
C GLY A 44 -42.79 5.93 2.37
N ALA A 45 -43.74 6.54 3.09
CA ALA A 45 -43.99 6.23 4.48
C ALA A 45 -44.42 4.77 4.50
N ASN A 46 -43.46 3.87 4.71
CA ASN A 46 -43.85 2.62 5.31
C ASN A 46 -44.54 2.99 6.63
N ILE A 47 -45.25 2.04 7.20
CA ILE A 47 -45.46 2.03 8.65
C ILE A 47 -44.07 1.73 9.27
N ILE A 48 -43.05 2.58 8.98
CA ILE A 48 -41.60 2.29 8.85
C ILE A 48 -41.02 1.67 10.09
N LEU A 49 -41.61 1.94 11.24
CA LEU A 49 -41.05 1.46 12.48
C LEU A 49 -41.39 -0.01 12.76
N LYS A 50 -42.37 -0.63 12.06
CA LYS A 50 -42.79 -2.02 12.32
C LYS A 50 -43.24 -2.75 11.05
N GLN A 51 -42.26 -3.32 10.35
CA GLN A 51 -42.46 -4.33 9.30
C GLN A 51 -42.85 -5.69 9.94
N ASN A 52 -43.37 -6.62 9.14
CA ASN A 52 -43.75 -7.99 9.48
C ASN A 52 -45.01 -8.13 10.33
N ILE A 53 -46.16 -7.67 9.81
CA ILE A 53 -47.47 -7.86 10.44
C ILE A 53 -48.00 -9.25 10.08
N LEU A 54 -48.38 -10.07 11.06
CA LEU A 54 -49.01 -11.36 10.76
C LEU A 54 -50.37 -11.14 10.09
N VAL A 55 -50.71 -11.99 9.12
CA VAL A 55 -51.99 -11.88 8.41
C VAL A 55 -53.22 -11.93 9.33
N THR A 56 -53.13 -12.67 10.43
CA THR A 56 -54.18 -12.79 11.44
C THR A 56 -54.39 -11.53 12.27
N ASP A 57 -53.39 -10.64 12.28
CA ASP A 57 -53.39 -9.37 13.01
C ASP A 57 -53.96 -8.21 12.18
N ILE A 58 -54.42 -8.50 10.96
CA ILE A 58 -54.94 -7.50 10.02
C ILE A 58 -56.47 -7.56 10.02
N THR A 59 -57.08 -6.42 10.28
CA THR A 59 -58.51 -6.19 10.12
C THR A 59 -58.73 -5.23 8.96
N VAL A 60 -59.60 -5.61 8.01
CA VAL A 60 -60.02 -4.74 6.92
C VAL A 60 -61.47 -4.33 7.14
N ILE A 61 -61.73 -3.02 7.13
CA ILE A 61 -63.05 -2.42 7.26
C ILE A 61 -63.42 -1.77 5.91
N ALA A 62 -64.46 -2.28 5.26
CA ALA A 62 -64.99 -1.73 4.02
C ALA A 62 -66.53 -1.74 4.06
N ASP A 63 -67.18 -2.63 3.31
CA ASP A 63 -68.61 -2.94 3.39
C ASP A 63 -68.99 -3.77 4.63
N GLY A 64 -67.98 -4.27 5.33
CA GLY A 64 -68.07 -5.00 6.60
C GLY A 64 -66.70 -4.99 7.30
N THR A 65 -66.57 -5.75 8.38
CA THR A 65 -65.30 -5.97 9.08
C THR A 65 -64.81 -7.38 8.79
N PHE A 66 -63.59 -7.52 8.30
CA PHE A 66 -63.00 -8.77 7.82
C PHE A 66 -61.67 -9.05 8.51
N THR A 67 -61.43 -10.33 8.81
CA THR A 67 -60.17 -10.86 9.32
C THR A 67 -59.75 -12.05 8.47
N PHE A 68 -58.46 -12.42 8.51
CA PHE A 68 -57.90 -13.35 7.53
C PHE A 68 -57.04 -14.42 8.20
N VAL A 69 -57.23 -15.67 7.80
CA VAL A 69 -56.44 -16.82 8.30
C VAL A 69 -55.21 -17.11 7.43
N ASN A 70 -55.16 -16.56 6.21
CA ASN A 70 -54.04 -16.72 5.30
C ASN A 70 -53.95 -15.53 4.32
N ILE A 71 -52.77 -15.39 3.70
CA ILE A 71 -52.44 -14.27 2.80
C ILE A 71 -53.29 -14.24 1.53
N ASN A 72 -53.68 -15.38 0.98
CA ASN A 72 -54.47 -15.41 -0.25
C ASN A 72 -55.85 -14.77 -0.05
N LEU A 73 -56.49 -15.01 1.10
CA LEU A 73 -57.76 -14.38 1.44
C LEU A 73 -57.62 -12.86 1.66
N LEU A 74 -56.52 -12.42 2.28
CA LEU A 74 -56.21 -11.00 2.41
C LEU A 74 -56.02 -10.34 1.04
N TRP A 75 -55.19 -10.92 0.16
CA TRP A 75 -54.98 -10.41 -1.20
C TRP A 75 -56.29 -10.31 -1.97
N ALA A 76 -57.10 -11.36 -1.95
CA ALA A 76 -58.39 -11.37 -2.64
C ALA A 76 -59.28 -10.20 -2.19
N LYS A 77 -59.41 -9.97 -0.87
CA LYS A 77 -60.25 -8.88 -0.36
C LYS A 77 -59.65 -7.50 -0.65
N LEU A 78 -58.33 -7.33 -0.55
CA LEU A 78 -57.66 -6.06 -0.87
C LEU A 78 -57.80 -5.71 -2.36
N ILE A 79 -57.73 -6.70 -3.25
CA ILE A 79 -57.98 -6.53 -4.68
C ILE A 79 -59.46 -6.15 -4.92
N GLU A 80 -60.39 -6.88 -4.31
CA GLU A 80 -61.84 -6.65 -4.43
C GLU A 80 -62.25 -5.21 -4.06
N ILE A 81 -61.67 -4.65 -3.00
CA ILE A 81 -61.99 -3.29 -2.52
C ILE A 81 -61.18 -2.18 -3.22
N GLY A 82 -60.36 -2.54 -4.21
CA GLY A 82 -59.54 -1.60 -4.98
C GLY A 82 -58.38 -1.00 -4.17
N PHE A 83 -57.76 -1.76 -3.27
CA PHE A 83 -56.65 -1.29 -2.44
C PHE A 83 -55.42 -0.84 -3.25
N PHE A 84 -55.24 -1.43 -4.43
CA PHE A 84 -54.10 -1.19 -5.31
C PHE A 84 -54.40 -0.21 -6.46
N ASP A 85 -55.64 0.26 -6.59
CA ASP A 85 -56.14 0.98 -7.78
C ASP A 85 -55.48 2.33 -8.01
N GLY A 86 -55.10 3.06 -6.95
CA GLY A 86 -54.37 4.33 -7.13
C GLY A 86 -52.97 4.16 -7.72
N THR A 87 -52.47 2.93 -7.85
CA THR A 87 -51.21 2.62 -8.55
C THR A 87 -51.41 2.50 -10.06
N VAL A 88 -52.64 2.34 -10.55
CA VAL A 88 -52.95 2.15 -11.96
C VAL A 88 -53.17 3.50 -12.62
N ILE A 89 -52.22 3.93 -13.45
CA ILE A 89 -52.48 5.02 -14.40
C ILE A 89 -53.63 4.55 -15.29
N ALA A 90 -54.68 5.37 -15.41
CA ALA A 90 -55.86 5.03 -16.19
C ALA A 90 -55.50 4.59 -17.62
N GLY A 91 -55.81 3.34 -17.95
CA GLY A 91 -55.72 2.79 -19.30
C GLY A 91 -54.49 1.91 -19.55
N THR A 92 -54.75 0.61 -19.69
CA THR A 92 -53.85 -0.48 -20.13
C THR A 92 -53.24 -1.32 -18.98
N PRO A 93 -53.72 -2.56 -18.78
CA PRO A 93 -53.09 -3.50 -17.86
C PRO A 93 -51.88 -4.13 -18.53
N THR A 94 -50.74 -3.43 -18.49
CA THR A 94 -49.43 -3.99 -18.85
C THR A 94 -48.37 -3.38 -17.94
N GLY A 95 -48.44 -3.72 -16.65
CA GLY A 95 -47.45 -3.35 -15.65
C GLY A 95 -46.72 -4.61 -15.18
N VAL A 96 -45.55 -4.82 -15.77
CA VAL A 96 -44.51 -5.84 -15.54
C VAL A 96 -44.62 -6.60 -14.19
N ASP A 97 -44.85 -7.91 -14.23
CA ASP A 97 -44.81 -8.85 -13.06
C ASP A 97 -43.40 -9.05 -12.47
N ARG A 98 -42.44 -8.20 -12.83
CA ARG A 98 -41.04 -8.36 -12.46
C ARG A 98 -40.42 -7.06 -11.99
N PHE A 99 -39.55 -7.28 -11.03
CA PHE A 99 -38.64 -6.38 -10.31
C PHE A 99 -37.67 -5.56 -11.20
N GLU A 100 -38.01 -5.30 -12.46
CA GLU A 100 -37.14 -4.55 -13.39
C GLU A 100 -37.06 -3.06 -13.02
N GLU A 101 -38.07 -2.50 -12.34
CA GLU A 101 -37.99 -1.14 -11.76
C GLU A 101 -37.21 -1.08 -10.43
N LEU A 102 -36.74 -2.23 -9.93
CA LEU A 102 -35.78 -2.35 -8.82
C LEU A 102 -34.39 -2.76 -9.30
N LEU A 103 -34.16 -2.84 -10.61
CA LEU A 103 -32.85 -2.47 -11.16
C LEU A 103 -32.70 -0.96 -10.96
N ASP A 104 -32.53 -0.53 -9.71
CA ASP A 104 -31.70 0.65 -9.46
C ASP A 104 -30.34 0.23 -10.02
N GLY A 105 -30.08 0.59 -11.27
CA GLY A 105 -28.76 0.49 -11.85
C GLY A 105 -27.90 1.41 -11.01
N PHE A 106 -27.40 0.91 -9.87
CA PHE A 106 -26.62 1.65 -8.90
C PHE A 106 -25.42 2.21 -9.64
N THR A 107 -25.57 3.40 -10.18
CA THR A 107 -24.52 4.10 -10.90
C THR A 107 -23.84 4.97 -9.86
N PHE A 108 -23.14 4.32 -8.92
CA PHE A 108 -22.34 5.08 -7.98
C PHE A 108 -20.99 5.38 -8.61
N LEU A 109 -20.88 6.59 -9.16
CA LEU A 109 -19.58 7.23 -9.33
C LEU A 109 -19.05 7.44 -7.91
N GLY A 110 -18.13 6.56 -7.47
CA GLY A 110 -17.46 6.68 -6.18
C GLY A 110 -17.18 8.14 -5.83
N ARG A 111 -17.73 8.66 -4.72
CA ARG A 111 -17.29 9.97 -4.22
C ARG A 111 -15.80 9.85 -3.93
N ASN A 112 -14.96 10.68 -4.57
CA ASN A 112 -13.52 10.87 -4.33
C ASN A 112 -12.93 9.98 -3.22
N ASN A 113 -12.37 8.82 -3.61
CA ASN A 113 -11.64 7.90 -2.72
C ASN A 113 -12.48 7.18 -1.64
N GLN A 114 -13.79 7.02 -1.83
CA GLN A 114 -14.63 6.23 -0.93
C GLN A 114 -15.10 4.92 -1.56
N VAL A 115 -15.14 3.86 -0.74
CA VAL A 115 -15.73 2.55 -1.06
C VAL A 115 -17.03 2.41 -0.29
N VAL A 116 -18.04 1.82 -0.95
CA VAL A 116 -19.35 1.52 -0.35
C VAL A 116 -19.26 0.17 0.36
N PHE A 117 -19.83 0.08 1.56
CA PHE A 117 -20.00 -1.18 2.28
C PHE A 117 -21.43 -1.29 2.84
N VAL A 118 -21.85 -2.50 3.18
CA VAL A 118 -23.14 -2.74 3.83
C VAL A 118 -22.97 -2.51 5.33
N ASN A 119 -23.61 -1.46 5.87
CA ASN A 119 -23.67 -1.25 7.31
C ASN A 119 -24.84 -2.07 7.87
N GLU A 120 -24.55 -3.26 8.37
CA GLU A 120 -25.56 -4.21 8.87
C GLU A 120 -26.31 -3.70 10.10
N THR A 121 -25.66 -2.88 10.95
CA THR A 121 -26.28 -2.31 12.15
C THR A 121 -27.33 -1.26 11.80
N GLU A 122 -27.03 -0.42 10.81
CA GLU A 122 -27.92 0.68 10.40
C GLU A 122 -28.83 0.29 9.21
N MET A 123 -28.70 -0.95 8.72
CA MET A 123 -29.44 -1.50 7.58
C MET A 123 -29.41 -0.58 6.33
N LYS A 124 -28.27 0.06 6.09
CA LYS A 124 -28.06 1.00 4.98
C LYS A 124 -26.76 0.73 4.24
N LEU A 125 -26.64 1.25 3.02
CA LEU A 125 -25.34 1.39 2.35
C LEU A 125 -24.63 2.61 2.92
N ASP A 126 -23.38 2.43 3.36
CA ASP A 126 -22.55 3.51 3.89
C ASP A 126 -21.24 3.59 3.12
N THR A 127 -20.53 4.71 3.23
CA THR A 127 -19.24 4.90 2.56
C THR A 127 -18.11 5.04 3.57
N THR A 128 -16.98 4.39 3.25
CA THR A 128 -15.74 4.56 4.02
C THR A 128 -14.61 4.99 3.10
N THR A 129 -13.67 5.77 3.64
CA THR A 129 -12.50 6.19 2.89
C THR A 129 -11.61 4.98 2.62
N TYR A 130 -11.35 4.69 1.35
CA TYR A 130 -10.40 3.66 0.97
C TYR A 130 -9.03 4.30 0.79
N GLN A 131 -8.16 4.13 1.78
CA GLN A 131 -6.79 4.57 1.73
C GLN A 131 -5.90 3.41 1.26
N ILE A 132 -5.37 3.51 0.03
CA ILE A 132 -4.38 2.57 -0.50
C ILE A 132 -3.02 2.75 0.21
N PHE A 133 -2.79 3.94 0.78
CA PHE A 133 -1.59 4.30 1.52
C PHE A 133 -1.99 4.84 2.89
N THR A 134 -1.28 4.42 3.93
CA THR A 134 -1.33 5.07 5.24
C THR A 134 -0.92 6.54 5.14
N GLU A 135 -1.33 7.36 6.11
CA GLU A 135 -0.92 8.78 6.17
C GLU A 135 0.61 8.93 6.17
N ALA A 136 1.31 8.01 6.85
CA ALA A 136 2.77 7.96 6.88
C ALA A 136 3.37 7.70 5.49
N GLU A 137 2.81 6.77 4.71
CA GLU A 137 3.23 6.50 3.34
C GLU A 137 2.95 7.71 2.44
N LYS A 138 1.76 8.30 2.53
CA LYS A 138 1.40 9.49 1.77
C LYS A 138 2.36 10.66 2.04
N LEU A 139 2.74 10.87 3.31
CA LEU A 139 3.71 11.89 3.69
C LEU A 139 5.09 11.61 3.08
N LYS A 140 5.54 10.34 3.09
CA LYS A 140 6.80 9.94 2.44
C LYS A 140 6.78 10.21 0.94
N LEU A 141 5.70 9.85 0.24
CA LEU A 141 5.53 10.08 -1.19
C LEU A 141 5.47 11.57 -1.55
N ALA A 142 4.73 12.37 -0.76
CA ALA A 142 4.63 13.81 -0.96
C ALA A 142 5.95 14.55 -0.66
N GLY A 143 6.80 13.97 0.20
CA GLY A 143 8.12 14.50 0.52
C GLY A 143 9.21 14.24 -0.52
N ILE A 144 8.91 13.49 -1.59
CA ILE A 144 9.87 13.28 -2.68
C ILE A 144 9.99 14.57 -3.48
N GLU A 145 11.18 15.17 -3.49
CA GLU A 145 11.45 16.38 -4.26
C GLU A 145 11.15 16.18 -5.76
N THR A 146 10.58 17.20 -6.41
CA THR A 146 10.45 17.23 -7.87
C THR A 146 11.82 16.99 -8.51
N ASN A 147 11.89 16.02 -9.42
CA ASN A 147 13.13 15.58 -10.07
C ASN A 147 14.13 14.84 -9.17
N ALA A 148 13.70 14.23 -8.06
CA ALA A 148 14.57 13.39 -7.23
C ALA A 148 15.29 12.27 -8.02
N GLN A 149 14.71 11.76 -9.10
CA GLN A 149 15.38 10.79 -10.00
C GLN A 149 16.62 11.35 -10.71
N VAL A 150 16.82 12.67 -10.74
CA VAL A 150 17.96 13.34 -11.36
C VAL A 150 19.16 13.43 -10.39
N ASN A 151 18.97 13.09 -9.11
CA ASN A 151 20.02 13.11 -8.08
C ASN A 151 21.00 11.92 -8.15
N VAL A 152 20.93 11.06 -9.15
CA VAL A 152 21.90 9.96 -9.39
C VAL A 152 23.00 10.39 -10.36
N ASN A 153 23.61 11.56 -10.15
CA ASN A 153 24.83 11.96 -10.85
C ASN A 153 25.91 12.33 -9.83
N ALA A 154 26.33 11.32 -9.05
CA ALA A 154 27.39 11.48 -8.08
C ALA A 154 28.69 11.88 -8.79
N ASP A 155 29.39 12.86 -8.24
CA ASP A 155 30.67 13.33 -8.76
C ASP A 155 31.74 13.04 -7.72
N TRP A 156 32.70 12.19 -8.10
CA TRP A 156 33.78 11.80 -7.20
C TRP A 156 34.62 12.99 -6.75
N ASN A 157 34.74 14.02 -7.61
CA ASN A 157 35.54 15.20 -7.35
C ASN A 157 34.76 16.32 -6.66
N GLU A 158 33.47 16.14 -6.37
CA GLU A 158 32.67 17.12 -5.62
C GLU A 158 33.19 17.24 -4.17
N VAL A 159 33.33 18.50 -3.73
CA VAL A 159 33.87 18.87 -2.41
C VAL A 159 32.88 19.65 -1.55
N ASP A 160 31.83 20.25 -2.15
CA ASP A 160 30.80 20.95 -1.39
C ASP A 160 29.83 19.95 -0.75
N PRO A 161 29.78 19.86 0.60
CA PRO A 161 28.89 18.92 1.29
C PRO A 161 27.40 19.24 1.11
N ASN A 162 27.04 20.42 0.60
CA ASN A 162 25.66 20.79 0.30
C ASN A 162 25.26 20.46 -1.15
N SER A 163 26.20 20.05 -1.99
CA SER A 163 25.93 19.64 -3.37
C SER A 163 25.25 18.28 -3.41
N LYS A 164 24.23 18.15 -4.26
CA LYS A 164 23.51 16.88 -4.49
C LYS A 164 24.40 15.78 -5.10
N LYS A 165 25.60 16.14 -5.59
CA LYS A 165 26.58 15.22 -6.17
C LYS A 165 27.58 14.68 -5.14
N PHE A 166 27.58 15.24 -3.93
CA PHE A 166 28.58 14.95 -2.90
C PHE A 166 28.46 13.52 -2.35
N ILE A 167 29.61 12.87 -2.19
CA ILE A 167 29.71 11.51 -1.62
C ILE A 167 30.39 11.61 -0.25
N GLN A 168 29.61 11.48 0.82
CA GLN A 168 30.07 11.71 2.20
C GLN A 168 31.20 10.78 2.65
N ASN A 169 31.22 9.54 2.17
CA ASN A 169 32.18 8.51 2.59
C ASN A 169 32.92 7.92 1.38
N LYS A 170 33.47 8.77 0.50
CA LYS A 170 34.29 8.29 -0.61
C LYS A 170 35.66 7.79 -0.09
N PRO A 171 36.10 6.57 -0.44
CA PRO A 171 37.46 6.12 -0.19
C PRO A 171 38.50 7.12 -0.67
N ASP A 172 39.60 7.24 0.06
CA ASP A 172 40.76 7.99 -0.41
C ASP A 172 41.44 7.21 -1.55
N ILE A 173 41.50 7.80 -2.74
CA ILE A 173 42.19 7.22 -3.91
C ILE A 173 43.67 7.66 -3.91
N ASP A 174 44.05 8.67 -3.14
CA ASP A 174 45.42 9.18 -3.03
C ASP A 174 46.27 8.34 -2.05
N SER A 175 46.11 7.02 -2.06
CA SER A 175 47.19 6.15 -1.60
C SER A 175 48.29 6.21 -2.67
N SER A 176 49.20 7.18 -2.49
CA SER A 176 50.45 7.42 -3.20
C SER A 176 50.81 6.30 -4.17
N ALA A 177 50.82 6.62 -5.47
CA ALA A 177 51.55 5.84 -6.45
C ALA A 177 53.05 5.92 -6.10
N ASN A 178 53.45 5.14 -5.11
CA ASN A 178 54.82 4.83 -4.78
C ASN A 178 55.45 4.31 -6.07
N THR A 179 56.13 5.20 -6.79
CA THR A 179 56.75 4.82 -8.05
C THR A 179 57.88 3.88 -7.68
N ILE A 180 57.74 2.61 -8.06
CA ILE A 180 58.75 1.62 -7.77
C ILE A 180 59.93 1.89 -8.72
N GLU A 181 61.03 2.35 -8.15
CA GLU A 181 62.29 2.54 -8.85
C GLU A 181 63.24 1.38 -8.54
N CYS A 182 64.34 1.30 -9.29
CA CYS A 182 65.42 0.36 -8.98
C CYS A 182 66.78 1.00 -9.17
N ILE A 183 67.71 0.64 -8.30
CA ILE A 183 69.12 0.99 -8.41
C ILE A 183 69.96 -0.28 -8.52
N ARG A 184 71.05 -0.20 -9.29
CA ARG A 184 71.97 -1.32 -9.53
C ARG A 184 73.33 -1.01 -8.93
N PHE A 185 73.91 -1.99 -8.26
CA PHE A 185 75.26 -1.87 -7.70
C PHE A 185 76.17 -2.99 -8.20
N ALA A 186 77.47 -2.70 -8.23
CA ALA A 186 78.50 -3.73 -8.31
C ALA A 186 78.72 -4.32 -6.92
N GLY A 187 78.68 -5.65 -6.79
CA GLY A 187 78.94 -6.35 -5.55
C GLY A 187 80.35 -6.02 -5.04
N LEU A 188 80.46 -5.15 -4.04
CA LEU A 188 81.73 -4.72 -3.42
C LEU A 188 81.66 -4.75 -1.88
N GLY A 189 80.54 -5.21 -1.30
CA GLY A 189 80.28 -5.21 0.14
C GLY A 189 78.86 -5.68 0.45
N GLN A 190 78.42 -5.60 1.71
CA GLN A 190 77.06 -5.98 2.12
C GLN A 190 76.10 -4.80 2.29
N VAL A 191 76.63 -3.58 2.36
CA VAL A 191 75.88 -2.34 2.63
C VAL A 191 75.77 -1.49 1.36
N TYR A 192 74.59 -0.95 1.08
CA TYR A 192 74.28 -0.15 -0.09
C TYR A 192 73.36 1.03 0.27
N GLU A 193 73.65 2.22 -0.24
CA GLU A 193 72.88 3.44 0.05
C GLU A 193 71.76 3.66 -0.98
N LEU A 194 70.55 3.94 -0.50
CA LEU A 194 69.40 4.36 -1.28
C LEU A 194 69.20 5.89 -1.18
N PRO A 195 68.34 6.49 -2.05
CA PRO A 195 67.95 7.89 -1.89
C PRO A 195 67.35 8.20 -0.52
N VAL A 196 67.38 9.47 -0.12
CA VAL A 196 66.69 9.93 1.09
C VAL A 196 65.19 9.60 1.00
N ASP A 197 64.61 9.21 2.13
CA ASP A 197 63.20 8.78 2.26
C ASP A 197 62.81 7.52 1.46
N ALA A 198 63.75 6.89 0.74
CA ALA A 198 63.48 5.66 0.02
C ALA A 198 63.25 4.48 0.98
N VAL A 199 62.26 3.65 0.67
CA VAL A 199 62.00 2.39 1.37
C VAL A 199 62.26 1.22 0.44
N ALA A 200 63.23 0.38 0.82
CA ALA A 200 63.58 -0.83 0.09
C ALA A 200 62.46 -1.88 0.18
N ILE A 201 62.05 -2.41 -0.96
CA ILE A 201 60.99 -3.41 -1.07
C ILE A 201 61.61 -4.80 -1.28
N LYS A 202 62.58 -4.90 -2.18
CA LYS A 202 63.14 -6.17 -2.64
C LYS A 202 64.55 -6.01 -3.18
N GLY A 203 65.43 -6.95 -2.87
CA GLY A 203 66.79 -7.00 -3.36
C GLY A 203 67.04 -8.24 -4.23
N TYR A 204 68.07 -8.20 -5.05
CA TYR A 204 68.54 -9.33 -5.86
C TYR A 204 70.06 -9.41 -5.82
N ILE A 205 70.60 -10.62 -5.66
CA ILE A 205 72.03 -10.94 -5.80
C ILE A 205 72.16 -11.98 -6.92
N ASN A 206 72.71 -11.61 -8.07
CA ASN A 206 72.77 -12.47 -9.27
C ASN A 206 71.41 -13.13 -9.60
N ASP A 207 70.33 -12.34 -9.58
CA ASP A 207 68.94 -12.78 -9.78
C ASP A 207 68.33 -13.63 -8.67
N GLY A 208 69.12 -14.03 -7.67
CA GLY A 208 68.62 -14.60 -6.43
C GLY A 208 67.89 -13.55 -5.61
N VAL A 209 66.59 -13.75 -5.39
CA VAL A 209 65.74 -12.85 -4.61
C VAL A 209 66.22 -12.75 -3.17
N GLN A 210 66.19 -11.53 -2.63
CA GLN A 210 66.39 -11.22 -1.22
C GLN A 210 65.18 -10.39 -0.73
N HIS A 211 64.72 -10.64 0.48
CA HIS A 211 63.53 -9.98 1.04
C HIS A 211 63.89 -9.04 2.18
N LEU A 212 63.16 -7.92 2.31
CA LEU A 212 63.25 -7.09 3.50
C LEU A 212 62.85 -7.93 4.72
N GLU A 213 63.67 -7.85 5.76
CA GLU A 213 63.47 -8.62 6.99
C GLU A 213 62.10 -8.36 7.63
N LYS A 214 61.44 -9.44 8.04
CA LYS A 214 60.18 -9.42 8.78
C LYS A 214 60.28 -10.30 10.01
N THR A 215 59.42 -10.04 11.00
CA THR A 215 59.29 -10.84 12.21
C THR A 215 59.18 -12.33 11.87
N GLY A 216 60.13 -13.13 12.34
CA GLY A 216 60.20 -14.58 12.09
C GLY A 216 61.26 -15.04 11.07
N PHE A 217 61.86 -14.12 10.29
CA PHE A 217 62.90 -14.44 9.29
C PHE A 217 64.26 -13.78 9.61
N THR A 218 64.49 -13.45 10.87
CA THR A 218 65.67 -12.68 11.31
C THR A 218 66.99 -13.46 11.23
N THR A 219 66.95 -14.77 11.02
CA THR A 219 68.13 -15.63 10.84
C THR A 219 68.37 -16.05 9.39
N ASP A 220 67.45 -15.73 8.48
CA ASP A 220 67.53 -16.19 7.09
C ASP A 220 68.64 -15.44 6.35
N LEU A 221 69.47 -16.18 5.60
CA LEU A 221 70.53 -15.57 4.80
C LEU A 221 70.00 -14.81 3.59
N ASN A 222 68.79 -15.11 3.11
CA ASN A 222 68.19 -14.46 1.92
C ASN A 222 67.38 -13.21 2.28
N THR A 223 67.75 -12.52 3.35
CA THR A 223 67.10 -11.26 3.77
C THR A 223 68.09 -10.10 3.81
N PHE A 224 67.55 -8.89 3.87
CA PHE A 224 68.30 -7.66 4.11
C PHE A 224 67.55 -6.78 5.12
N THR A 225 68.28 -5.91 5.79
CA THR A 225 67.74 -4.88 6.68
C THR A 225 67.95 -3.51 6.08
N GLN A 226 67.12 -2.53 6.43
CA GLN A 226 67.34 -1.13 6.08
C GLN A 226 67.40 -0.29 7.35
N ASN A 227 68.42 0.57 7.48
CA ASN A 227 68.55 1.56 8.54
C ASN A 227 68.80 2.94 7.93
N GLY A 228 67.78 3.80 7.94
CA GLY A 228 67.81 5.04 7.17
C GLY A 228 68.00 4.75 5.68
N ILE A 229 69.04 5.30 5.08
CA ILE A 229 69.36 5.09 3.67
C ILE A 229 70.15 3.81 3.40
N GLU A 230 70.69 3.15 4.42
CA GLU A 230 71.57 2.00 4.25
C GLU A 230 70.80 0.68 4.22
N VAL A 231 70.96 -0.09 3.15
CA VAL A 231 70.45 -1.46 2.98
C VAL A 231 71.60 -2.45 3.18
N THR A 232 71.46 -3.36 4.15
CA THR A 232 72.47 -4.37 4.48
C THR A 232 71.96 -5.78 4.16
N PHE A 233 72.59 -6.47 3.21
CA PHE A 233 72.29 -7.88 2.92
C PHE A 233 72.95 -8.81 3.93
N LYS A 234 72.19 -9.78 4.44
CA LYS A 234 72.74 -10.80 5.36
C LYS A 234 73.60 -11.83 4.65
N LYS A 235 73.30 -12.13 3.39
CA LYS A 235 74.14 -12.98 2.54
C LYS A 235 75.49 -12.30 2.28
N THR A 236 76.58 -13.05 2.36
CA THR A 236 77.89 -12.55 1.91
C THR A 236 77.86 -12.32 0.41
N ILE A 237 78.22 -11.09 0.00
CA ILE A 237 78.31 -10.69 -1.40
C ILE A 237 79.78 -10.73 -1.82
N LEU A 238 80.04 -11.31 -2.98
CA LEU A 238 81.38 -11.41 -3.56
C LEU A 238 81.61 -10.32 -4.61
N THR A 239 82.88 -9.97 -4.80
CA THR A 239 83.30 -9.04 -5.85
C THR A 239 82.78 -9.47 -7.21
N GLY A 240 82.09 -8.57 -7.91
CA GLY A 240 81.59 -8.82 -9.28
C GLY A 240 80.19 -9.42 -9.36
N GLN A 241 79.51 -9.65 -8.23
CA GLN A 241 78.08 -10.02 -8.24
C GLN A 241 77.20 -8.82 -8.64
N ARG A 242 76.10 -9.07 -9.35
CA ARG A 242 75.11 -8.04 -9.71
C ARG A 242 74.11 -7.85 -8.57
N ILE A 243 73.97 -6.62 -8.09
CA ILE A 243 73.00 -6.26 -7.06
C ILE A 243 71.94 -5.33 -7.66
N ILE A 244 70.66 -5.62 -7.37
CA ILE A 244 69.54 -4.75 -7.74
C ILE A 244 68.66 -4.56 -6.51
N ILE A 245 68.33 -3.32 -6.17
CA ILE A 245 67.40 -2.99 -5.09
C ILE A 245 66.23 -2.21 -5.68
N TYR A 246 65.02 -2.70 -5.45
CA TYR A 246 63.78 -2.01 -5.75
C TYR A 246 63.30 -1.25 -4.52
N TYR A 247 62.91 0.01 -4.71
CA TYR A 247 62.46 0.90 -3.64
C TYR A 247 61.32 1.79 -4.12
N TYR A 248 60.63 2.44 -3.18
CA TYR A 248 59.76 3.57 -3.45
C TYR A 248 60.18 4.78 -2.60
N ILE A 249 59.79 5.98 -3.02
CA ILE A 249 59.93 7.24 -2.29
C ILE A 249 58.53 7.84 -2.15
#